data_AF-A0A5N1J8J9-F1
#
_entry.id   AF-A0A5N1J8J9-F1
#
_cell.length_a   1.000
_cell.length_b   1.000
_cell.length_c   1.000
_cell.angle_alpha   90.00
_cell.angle_beta   90.00
_cell.angle_gamma   90.00
#
_symmetry.space_group_name_H-M   'P 1'
#
loop_
_entity.id
_entity.type
_entity.pdbx_description
1 polymer ?
#
loop_
_entity_poly.entity_id
_entity_poly.type
_entity_poly.pdbx_seq_one_letter_code
_entity_poly.pdbx_strand_id
1 'polypeptide(L)'
;MKFFVPATKNTEEAEKVHGILRKAMLKHRYDTTDLRIYSITFDDNGMRITETVGKPSETSGETIVAIFQSGDLYLICTNNRGVLRGMPMIAGEWAVTDVELFEGAV
;
A
#
# COMPACT_ATOMS: atom_id res chain seq x y z
N MET A 1 9.79 9.17 6.97
CA MET A 1 9.15 8.40 8.07
C MET A 1 9.79 7.03 8.22
N LYS A 2 10.03 6.51 9.43
CA LYS A 2 10.50 5.11 9.62
C LYS A 2 9.44 4.09 9.22
N PHE A 3 9.86 2.94 8.68
CA PHE A 3 8.94 1.89 8.26
C PHE A 3 8.09 1.34 9.42
N PHE A 4 6.79 1.22 9.17
CA PHE A 4 5.83 0.57 10.06
C PHE A 4 4.67 -0.04 9.25
N VAL A 5 3.96 -0.97 9.87
CA VAL A 5 2.64 -1.42 9.43
C VAL A 5 1.65 -1.14 10.57
N PRO A 6 0.45 -0.59 10.31
CA PRO A 6 -0.51 -0.27 11.36
C PRO A 6 -0.82 -1.46 12.27
N ALA A 7 -1.06 -1.19 13.55
CA ALA A 7 -1.31 -2.17 14.61
C ALA A 7 -0.15 -3.15 14.94
N THR A 8 1.04 -2.96 14.37
CA THR A 8 2.25 -3.69 14.79
C THR A 8 3.00 -2.95 15.90
N LYS A 9 3.74 -3.68 16.73
CA LYS A 9 4.42 -3.15 17.92
C LYS A 9 5.84 -2.69 17.66
N ASN A 10 6.49 -3.24 16.63
CA ASN A 10 7.88 -2.95 16.29
C ASN A 10 8.15 -3.27 14.81
N THR A 11 9.32 -2.86 14.34
CA THR A 11 9.75 -3.05 12.95
C THR A 11 9.84 -4.52 12.53
N GLU A 12 10.23 -5.43 13.43
CA GLU A 12 10.31 -6.85 13.10
C GLU A 12 8.92 -7.44 12.80
N GLU A 13 7.92 -7.08 13.60
CA GLU A 13 6.52 -7.44 13.35
C GLU A 13 5.99 -6.80 12.07
N ALA A 14 6.32 -5.53 11.82
CA ALA A 14 5.97 -4.83 10.58
C ALA A 14 6.51 -5.54 9.34
N GLU A 15 7.77 -5.95 9.33
CA GLU A 15 8.39 -6.70 8.23
C GLU A 15 7.72 -8.07 8.02
N LYS A 16 7.40 -8.77 9.12
CA LYS A 16 6.66 -10.05 9.06
C LYS A 16 5.29 -9.87 8.41
N VAL A 17 4.51 -8.89 8.85
CA VAL A 17 3.18 -8.62 8.28
C VAL A 17 3.29 -8.19 6.82
N HIS A 18 4.20 -7.28 6.50
CA HIS A 18 4.45 -6.83 5.13
C HIS A 18 4.79 -8.00 4.20
N GLY A 19 5.67 -8.91 4.63
CA GLY A 19 6.01 -10.12 3.87
C GLY A 19 4.85 -11.08 3.68
N ILE A 20 3.95 -11.21 4.66
CA ILE A 20 2.72 -12.01 4.53
C ILE A 20 1.80 -11.39 3.47
N LEU A 21 1.59 -10.07 3.52
CA LEU A 21 0.75 -9.35 2.55
C LEU A 21 1.32 -9.43 1.14
N ARG A 22 2.64 -9.26 0.98
CA ARG A 22 3.36 -9.42 -0.29
C ARG A 22 3.13 -10.82 -0.90
N LYS A 23 3.25 -11.88 -0.07
CA LYS A 23 2.96 -13.26 -0.48
C LYS A 23 1.48 -13.46 -0.84
N ALA A 24 0.57 -12.79 -0.16
CA ALA A 24 -0.85 -12.84 -0.51
C ALA A 24 -1.10 -12.20 -1.88
N MET A 25 -0.50 -11.04 -2.17
CA MET A 25 -0.59 -10.38 -3.48
C MET A 25 -0.04 -11.26 -4.61
N LEU A 26 1.07 -11.97 -4.37
CA LEU A 26 1.62 -12.91 -5.34
C LEU A 26 0.67 -14.06 -5.70
N LYS A 27 -0.13 -14.55 -4.74
CA LYS A 27 -1.17 -15.57 -5.01
C LYS A 27 -2.24 -15.06 -5.99
N HIS A 28 -2.46 -13.74 -6.01
CA HIS A 28 -3.34 -13.04 -6.94
C HIS A 28 -2.65 -12.59 -8.23
N ARG A 29 -1.43 -13.10 -8.50
CA ARG A 29 -0.61 -12.78 -9.69
C ARG A 29 -0.07 -11.35 -9.74
N TYR A 30 -0.06 -10.65 -8.61
CA TYR A 30 0.69 -9.40 -8.50
C TYR A 30 2.11 -9.68 -8.05
N ASP A 31 3.07 -9.44 -8.93
CA ASP A 31 4.49 -9.53 -8.60
C ASP A 31 4.97 -8.17 -8.08
N THR A 32 4.84 -8.01 -6.77
CA THR A 32 5.12 -6.73 -6.12
C THR A 32 6.63 -6.49 -6.00
N THR A 33 7.08 -5.25 -5.99
CA THR A 33 8.47 -4.87 -5.64
C THR A 33 8.74 -5.01 -4.13
N ASP A 34 9.99 -4.79 -3.72
CA ASP A 34 10.38 -4.72 -2.30
C ASP A 34 10.35 -3.28 -1.74
N LEU A 35 9.79 -2.32 -2.48
CA LEU A 35 9.67 -0.94 -2.01
C LEU A 35 8.75 -0.87 -0.79
N ARG A 36 9.16 -0.10 0.22
CA ARG A 36 8.28 0.26 1.34
C ARG A 36 7.69 1.62 1.03
N ILE A 37 6.52 1.62 0.39
CA ILE A 37 5.80 2.82 0.01
C ILE A 37 5.01 3.33 1.21
N TYR A 38 5.24 4.60 1.58
CA TYR A 38 4.54 5.27 2.67
C TYR A 38 3.24 5.91 2.20
N SER A 39 3.29 6.60 1.06
CA SER A 39 2.12 7.25 0.47
C SER A 39 2.19 7.27 -1.04
N ILE A 40 1.03 7.36 -1.69
CA ILE A 40 0.91 7.69 -3.11
C ILE A 40 -0.13 8.78 -3.29
N THR A 41 0.10 9.64 -4.27
CA THR A 41 -0.88 10.62 -4.73
C THR A 41 -1.21 10.38 -6.19
N PHE A 42 -2.49 10.27 -6.53
CA PHE A 42 -2.94 10.00 -7.90
C PHE A 42 -4.18 10.81 -8.27
N ASP A 43 -4.40 10.98 -9.56
CA ASP A 43 -5.64 11.52 -10.09
C ASP A 43 -6.66 10.38 -10.27
N ASP A 44 -7.84 10.53 -9.68
CA ASP A 44 -8.98 9.68 -9.93
C ASP A 44 -10.16 10.54 -10.37
N ASN A 45 -10.48 10.48 -11.67
CA ASN A 45 -11.55 11.25 -12.29
C ASN A 45 -11.44 12.77 -12.03
N GLY A 46 -10.23 13.33 -12.10
CA GLY A 46 -9.97 14.76 -11.86
C GLY A 46 -9.88 15.15 -10.39
N MET A 47 -10.00 14.19 -9.46
CA MET A 47 -9.78 14.41 -8.04
C MET A 47 -8.38 13.93 -7.66
N ARG A 48 -7.60 14.79 -7.03
CA ARG A 48 -6.30 14.43 -6.46
C ARG A 48 -6.52 13.71 -5.13
N ILE A 49 -6.24 12.41 -5.09
CA ILE A 49 -6.40 11.54 -3.91
C ILE A 49 -5.03 11.18 -3.34
N THR A 50 -4.89 11.24 -2.01
CA THR A 50 -3.66 10.80 -1.32
C THR A 50 -3.94 9.64 -0.38
N GLU A 51 -3.34 8.49 -0.66
CA GLU A 51 -3.47 7.27 0.13
C GLU A 51 -2.18 7.09 0.94
N THR A 52 -2.25 7.16 2.29
CA THR A 52 -1.11 7.10 3.21
C THR A 52 -1.23 5.97 4.23
N VAL A 53 -0.21 5.12 4.35
CA VAL A 53 -0.17 4.03 5.33
C VAL A 53 -0.43 4.55 6.75
N GLY A 54 -1.35 3.90 7.46
CA GLY A 54 -1.78 4.26 8.80
C GLY A 54 -2.89 5.33 8.88
N LYS A 55 -3.28 5.93 7.75
CA LYS A 55 -4.42 6.84 7.67
C LYS A 55 -5.65 6.16 7.05
N PRO A 56 -6.87 6.67 7.30
CA PRO A 56 -8.04 6.28 6.53
C PRO A 56 -7.88 6.66 5.06
N SER A 57 -8.24 5.75 4.16
CA SER A 57 -8.36 5.99 2.73
C SER A 57 -9.42 7.06 2.46
N GLU A 58 -9.14 8.00 1.55
CA GLU A 58 -10.12 9.00 1.13
C GLU A 58 -11.28 8.37 0.35
N THR A 59 -11.02 7.24 -0.32
CA THR A 59 -12.00 6.53 -1.15
C THR A 59 -12.89 5.59 -0.33
N SER A 60 -12.31 4.86 0.62
CA SER A 60 -13.03 3.80 1.36
C SER A 60 -13.29 4.11 2.83
N GLY A 61 -12.59 5.09 3.42
CA GLY A 61 -12.63 5.37 4.85
C GLY A 61 -11.91 4.34 5.72
N GLU A 62 -11.35 3.27 5.13
CA GLU A 62 -10.66 2.22 5.87
C GLU A 62 -9.17 2.56 6.07
N THR A 63 -8.60 2.14 7.20
CA THR A 63 -7.17 2.31 7.43
C THR A 63 -6.35 1.55 6.39
N ILE A 64 -5.44 2.25 5.75
CA ILE A 64 -4.48 1.69 4.81
C ILE A 64 -3.38 0.99 5.59
N VAL A 65 -3.17 -0.28 5.29
CA VAL A 65 -2.23 -1.15 5.99
C VAL A 65 -0.88 -1.21 5.26
N ALA A 66 -0.91 -1.28 3.94
CA ALA A 66 0.29 -1.34 3.10
C ALA A 66 -0.03 -0.87 1.67
N ILE A 67 0.99 -0.35 0.98
CA ILE A 67 0.92 -0.01 -0.44
C ILE A 67 2.06 -0.75 -1.15
N PHE A 68 1.74 -1.43 -2.25
CA PHE A 68 2.72 -2.17 -3.05
C PHE A 68 2.71 -1.68 -4.50
N GLN A 69 3.87 -1.65 -5.16
CA GLN A 69 3.95 -1.52 -6.61
C GLN A 69 4.07 -2.90 -7.25
N SER A 70 3.36 -3.16 -8.34
CA SER A 70 3.41 -4.41 -9.12
C SER A 70 3.31 -4.08 -10.62
N GLY A 71 4.45 -3.96 -11.30
CA GLY A 71 4.50 -3.38 -12.65
C GLY A 71 3.92 -1.97 -12.65
N ASP A 72 3.02 -1.69 -13.60
CA ASP A 72 2.39 -0.38 -13.79
C ASP A 72 1.20 -0.13 -12.85
N LEU A 73 1.08 -0.89 -11.76
CA LEU A 73 -0.02 -0.82 -10.80
C LEU A 73 0.50 -0.57 -9.38
N TYR A 74 -0.24 0.24 -8.64
CA TYR A 74 -0.12 0.40 -7.20
C TYR A 74 -1.32 -0.23 -6.50
N LEU A 75 -1.04 -1.12 -5.55
CA LEU A 75 -2.00 -1.90 -4.78
C LEU A 75 -2.11 -1.28 -3.38
N ILE A 76 -3.24 -0.66 -3.10
CA ILE A 76 -3.54 -0.03 -1.81
C ILE A 76 -4.34 -1.05 -0.97
N CYS A 77 -3.68 -1.66 0.00
CA CYS A 77 -4.28 -2.62 0.91
C CYS A 77 -4.83 -1.90 2.15
N THR A 78 -6.09 -2.16 2.48
CA THR A 78 -6.76 -1.66 3.69
C THR A 78 -7.08 -2.81 4.64
N ASN A 79 -7.57 -2.50 5.84
CA ASN A 79 -7.97 -3.53 6.82
C ASN A 79 -8.87 -4.63 6.23
N ASN A 80 -9.85 -4.27 5.38
CA ASN A 80 -10.63 -5.26 4.68
C ASN A 80 -9.98 -5.66 3.36
N ARG A 81 -9.68 -4.72 2.46
CA ARG A 81 -9.29 -4.99 1.07
C ARG A 81 -7.82 -5.38 0.93
N GLY A 82 -7.55 -6.57 0.39
CA GLY A 82 -6.19 -7.07 0.19
C GLY A 82 -5.49 -7.56 1.47
N VAL A 83 -6.10 -7.37 2.65
CA VAL A 83 -5.64 -7.92 3.93
C VAL A 83 -6.57 -9.03 4.41
N LEU A 84 -7.80 -8.68 4.83
CA LEU A 84 -8.74 -9.67 5.36
C LEU A 84 -9.50 -10.40 4.26
N ARG A 85 -9.89 -9.69 3.19
CA ARG A 85 -10.72 -10.21 2.08
C ARG A 85 -10.66 -9.35 0.83
N GLY A 86 -11.05 -9.94 -0.30
CA GLY A 86 -11.15 -9.21 -1.57
C GLY A 86 -9.81 -8.73 -2.10
N MET A 87 -9.87 -8.01 -3.22
CA MET A 87 -8.71 -7.45 -3.90
C MET A 87 -8.34 -6.08 -3.29
N PRO A 88 -7.05 -5.68 -3.34
CA PRO A 88 -6.66 -4.31 -2.99
C PRO A 88 -7.36 -3.28 -3.89
N MET A 89 -7.40 -2.03 -3.44
CA MET A 89 -7.71 -0.93 -4.36
C MET A 89 -6.51 -0.73 -5.29
N ILE A 90 -6.75 -0.33 -6.54
CA ILE A 90 -5.71 -0.28 -7.57
C ILE A 90 -5.65 1.12 -8.17
N ALA A 91 -4.46 1.71 -8.19
CA ALA A 91 -4.15 2.90 -8.99
C ALA A 91 -3.19 2.50 -10.11
N GLY A 92 -3.43 2.96 -11.33
CA GLY A 92 -2.48 2.79 -12.43
C GLY A 92 -1.36 3.82 -12.32
N GLU A 93 -0.13 3.42 -12.63
CA GLU A 93 1.05 4.32 -12.60
C GLU A 93 0.85 5.58 -13.45
N TRP A 94 0.11 5.47 -14.56
CA TRP A 94 -0.26 6.59 -15.43
C TRP A 94 -1.03 7.72 -14.72
N ALA A 95 -1.70 7.41 -13.62
CA ALA A 95 -2.46 8.37 -12.81
C ALA A 95 -1.67 8.88 -11.59
N VAL A 96 -0.59 8.19 -11.21
CA VAL A 96 0.20 8.51 -10.03
C VAL A 96 1.09 9.72 -10.33
N THR A 97 0.98 10.72 -9.45
CA THR A 97 1.71 11.99 -9.56
C THR A 97 2.80 12.14 -8.52
N ASP A 98 2.76 11.36 -7.44
CA ASP A 98 3.76 11.37 -6.38
C ASP A 98 3.78 10.03 -5.63
N VAL A 99 4.98 9.58 -5.24
CA VAL A 99 5.22 8.38 -4.44
C VAL A 99 6.24 8.70 -3.37
N GLU A 100 5.85 8.55 -2.10
CA GLU A 100 6.74 8.73 -0.97
C GLU A 100 7.14 7.37 -0.40
N LEU A 101 8.44 7.12 -0.27
CA LEU A 101 8.97 5.91 0.39
C LEU A 101 9.19 6.15 1.88
N PHE A 102 9.14 5.08 2.66
CA PHE A 102 9.68 5.11 4.02
C PHE A 102 11.21 5.34 3.99
N GLU A 103 11.74 5.95 5.06
CA GLU A 103 13.17 6.21 5.23
C GLU A 103 13.98 4.90 5.26
N GLY A 104 15.10 4.88 4.54
CA GLY A 104 16.02 3.74 4.52
C GLY A 104 15.48 2.51 3.77
N ALA A 105 14.37 2.66 3.03
CA ALA A 105 13.81 1.61 2.20
C ALA A 105 14.49 1.56 0.82
N VAL A 106 15.49 0.70 0.69
CA VAL A 106 16.03 0.21 -0.60
C VAL A 106 16.05 -1.31 -0.58
#